data_AF-A0A660W7M2-F1
#
_entry.id   AF-A0A660W7M2-F1
#
_cell.length_a   1.000
_cell.length_b   1.000
_cell.length_c   1.000
_cell.angle_alpha   90.00
_cell.angle_beta   90.00
_cell.angle_gamma   90.00
#
_symmetry.space_group_name_H-M   'P 1'
#
loop_
_entity.id
_entity.type
_entity.pdbx_description
1 polymer ?
#
loop_
_entity_poly.entity_id
_entity_poly.type
_entity_poly.pdbx_seq_one_letter_code
_entity_poly.pdbx_strand_id
1 'polypeptide(L)'
;MRTYAHKMRLWCLLIILTVSYDCTAASEKYNPKANSAAMVIDGNVRITMLTERLIRLEWAEDKAFEDSATLVFLNRQLPVPAFTKEIKDGQLQIKTRYLTVKYKLGSGAFNATNLSIDMNVNGVKAIWHPGMEDKGNLRGTTRTLDGCKGACRIWDKHNITLEPGLISKDGWVVVDDSNRPLFDNSQWQWVIARPKKKQQDFYFFGYGHDYKAALSDFVKVAGNIALPPRFVFGAWWSRYWEYTDQDMRRLVNEFAIHDVPLDVLVVDMDWHITSLPSMYKDGKKVSDQAGQQAG
;
A
#
# COMPACT_ATOMS: atom_id res chain seq x y z
N MET A 1 -70.20 -6.49 -42.11
CA MET A 1 -69.29 -5.45 -42.65
C MET A 1 -69.20 -4.34 -41.60
N ARG A 2 -67.99 -4.07 -41.06
CA ARG A 2 -67.57 -2.92 -40.23
C ARG A 2 -68.40 -2.50 -39.00
N THR A 3 -67.79 -2.57 -37.80
CA THR A 3 -67.36 -1.44 -36.91
C THR A 3 -67.28 -1.92 -35.44
N TYR A 4 -66.08 -1.90 -34.82
CA TYR A 4 -65.61 -0.98 -33.74
C TYR A 4 -66.54 -0.90 -32.51
N ALA A 5 -66.12 -0.79 -31.25
CA ALA A 5 -64.88 -0.98 -30.49
C ALA A 5 -65.26 -0.65 -29.03
N HIS A 6 -64.70 -1.34 -28.04
CA HIS A 6 -64.29 -0.73 -26.77
C HIS A 6 -63.49 -1.76 -25.95
N LYS A 7 -62.17 -1.76 -26.11
CA LYS A 7 -61.25 -2.27 -25.07
C LYS A 7 -60.69 -1.06 -24.34
N MET A 8 -60.95 -1.03 -23.03
CA MET A 8 -60.37 -0.09 -22.07
C MET A 8 -58.85 -0.07 -22.19
N ARG A 9 -58.27 1.13 -22.37
CA ARG A 9 -56.82 1.35 -22.21
C ARG A 9 -56.54 1.54 -20.72
N LEU A 10 -55.95 0.53 -20.10
CA LEU A 10 -55.31 0.66 -18.79
C LEU A 10 -53.97 1.40 -19.01
N TRP A 11 -53.85 2.61 -18.48
CA TRP A 11 -52.58 3.33 -18.44
C TRP A 11 -51.76 2.77 -17.27
N CYS A 12 -50.76 1.93 -17.56
CA CYS A 12 -49.71 1.61 -16.60
C CYS A 12 -48.64 2.69 -16.69
N LEU A 13 -48.64 3.61 -15.72
CA LEU A 13 -47.51 4.51 -15.46
C LEU A 13 -46.34 3.68 -14.93
N LEU A 14 -45.32 3.48 -15.77
CA LEU A 14 -44.03 2.93 -15.35
C LEU A 14 -43.26 4.06 -14.64
N ILE A 15 -43.22 4.03 -13.32
CA ILE A 15 -42.31 4.88 -12.54
C ILE A 15 -40.92 4.24 -12.64
N ILE A 16 -40.06 4.81 -13.49
CA ILE A 16 -38.64 4.48 -13.51
C ILE A 16 -38.02 5.17 -12.30
N LEU A 17 -37.90 4.45 -11.18
CA LEU A 17 -37.03 4.84 -10.08
C LEU A 17 -35.58 4.66 -10.55
N THR A 18 -34.99 5.75 -11.03
CA THR A 18 -33.53 5.84 -11.17
C THR A 18 -32.93 5.88 -9.77
N VAL A 19 -32.60 4.71 -9.22
CA VAL A 19 -31.68 4.63 -8.08
C VAL A 19 -30.31 4.99 -8.64
N SER A 20 -29.95 6.26 -8.53
CA SER A 20 -28.56 6.69 -8.63
C SER A 20 -27.81 5.94 -7.54
N TYR A 21 -27.14 4.85 -7.90
CA TYR A 21 -26.05 4.36 -7.07
C TYR A 21 -24.96 5.41 -7.17
N ASP A 22 -24.99 6.38 -6.27
CA ASP A 22 -23.78 7.10 -5.91
C ASP A 22 -22.81 6.04 -5.40
N CYS A 23 -22.03 5.48 -6.32
CA CYS A 23 -20.81 4.77 -6.01
C CYS A 23 -19.78 5.83 -5.59
N THR A 24 -20.09 6.57 -4.52
CA THR A 24 -19.02 7.06 -3.67
C THR A 24 -18.48 5.81 -3.01
N ALA A 25 -17.47 5.20 -3.64
CA ALA A 25 -16.49 4.46 -2.87
C ALA A 25 -16.07 5.44 -1.77
N ALA A 26 -16.60 5.25 -0.56
CA ALA A 26 -16.21 6.06 0.57
C ALA A 26 -14.74 5.75 0.75
N SER A 27 -13.88 6.63 0.23
CA SER A 27 -12.46 6.61 0.52
C SER A 27 -12.37 6.55 2.04
N GLU A 28 -11.80 5.46 2.58
CA GLU A 28 -11.55 5.37 4.01
C GLU A 28 -10.73 6.60 4.37
N LYS A 29 -11.35 7.53 5.09
CA LYS A 29 -10.71 8.78 5.45
C LYS A 29 -9.53 8.44 6.37
N TYR A 30 -8.31 8.68 5.88
CA TYR A 30 -7.10 8.41 6.64
C TYR A 30 -7.12 9.15 7.98
N ASN A 31 -6.55 8.52 9.01
CA ASN A 31 -6.47 9.08 10.36
C ASN A 31 -4.99 9.23 10.81
N PRO A 32 -4.20 10.06 10.12
CA PRO A 32 -2.74 10.02 10.24
C PRO A 32 -2.20 10.59 11.55
N LYS A 33 -3.00 11.36 12.29
CA LYS A 33 -2.64 11.89 13.59
C LYS A 33 -2.82 10.81 14.66
N ALA A 34 -1.79 10.54 15.44
CA ALA A 34 -1.85 9.53 16.48
C ALA A 34 -2.74 9.93 17.66
N ASN A 35 -3.20 8.93 18.42
CA ASN A 35 -3.85 9.18 19.69
C ASN A 35 -2.84 9.75 20.69
N SER A 36 -3.12 10.93 21.27
CA SER A 36 -2.19 11.59 22.21
C SER A 36 -1.86 10.77 23.46
N ALA A 37 -2.78 9.90 23.91
CA ALA A 37 -2.53 9.01 25.04
C ALA A 37 -1.56 7.86 24.69
N ALA A 38 -1.34 7.58 23.40
CA ALA A 38 -0.33 6.62 22.93
C ALA A 38 1.04 7.26 22.68
N MET A 39 1.17 8.58 22.83
CA MET A 39 2.40 9.32 22.58
C MET A 39 3.18 9.59 23.87
N VAL A 40 4.49 9.37 23.81
CA VAL A 40 5.46 9.82 24.81
C VAL A 40 6.40 10.80 24.13
N ILE A 41 6.35 12.06 24.54
CA ILE A 41 7.15 13.14 23.97
C ILE A 41 8.13 13.64 25.03
N ASP A 42 9.42 13.71 24.67
CA ASP A 42 10.47 14.32 25.47
C ASP A 42 11.44 15.08 24.56
N GLY A 43 11.47 16.41 24.69
CA GLY A 43 12.34 17.28 23.90
C GLY A 43 12.16 17.08 22.39
N ASN A 44 13.19 16.54 21.75
CA ASN A 44 13.26 16.30 20.30
C ASN A 44 12.72 14.92 19.89
N VAL A 45 12.24 14.11 20.83
CA VAL A 45 11.78 12.73 20.61
C VAL A 45 10.29 12.59 20.82
N ARG A 46 9.63 11.86 19.92
CA ARG A 46 8.27 11.35 20.09
C ARG A 46 8.26 9.85 19.82
N ILE A 47 7.87 9.09 20.83
CA ILE A 47 7.64 7.64 20.71
C ILE A 47 6.13 7.40 20.76
N THR A 48 5.58 6.82 19.69
CA THR A 48 4.15 6.52 19.59
C THR A 48 3.93 5.02 19.62
N MET A 49 3.15 4.56 20.59
CA MET A 49 2.77 3.16 20.74
C MET A 49 1.54 2.87 19.86
N LEU A 50 1.77 2.40 18.63
CA LEU A 50 0.69 2.11 17.69
C LEU A 50 -0.04 0.81 18.08
N THR A 51 0.73 -0.21 18.46
CA THR A 51 0.23 -1.42 19.13
C THR A 51 1.22 -1.85 20.22
N GLU A 52 0.99 -2.97 20.90
CA GLU A 52 1.98 -3.48 21.87
C GLU A 52 3.30 -3.94 21.22
N ARG A 53 3.32 -4.08 19.89
CA ARG A 53 4.44 -4.63 19.08
C ARG A 53 4.86 -3.78 17.89
N LEU A 54 4.06 -2.78 17.50
CA LEU A 54 4.39 -1.77 16.49
C LEU A 54 4.56 -0.40 17.14
N ILE A 55 5.74 0.19 16.96
CA ILE A 55 6.12 1.46 17.58
C ILE A 55 6.61 2.40 16.49
N ARG A 56 6.16 3.66 16.51
CA ARG A 56 6.75 4.74 15.72
C ARG A 56 7.72 5.54 16.58
N LEU A 57 8.91 5.79 16.07
CA LEU A 57 10.00 6.50 16.73
C LEU A 57 10.35 7.71 15.89
N GLU A 58 10.10 8.90 16.42
CA GLU A 58 10.41 10.16 15.75
C GLU A 58 11.45 10.95 16.53
N TRP A 59 12.44 11.46 15.80
CA TRP A 59 13.35 12.49 16.28
C TRP A 59 13.32 13.67 15.33
N ALA A 60 13.20 14.90 15.83
CA ALA A 60 13.21 16.10 15.01
C ALA A 60 14.01 17.22 15.70
N GLU A 61 15.00 17.80 15.00
CA GLU A 61 15.88 18.87 15.52
C GLU A 61 15.08 20.09 16.01
N ASP A 62 13.97 20.40 15.34
CA ASP A 62 13.09 21.55 15.61
C ASP A 62 11.92 21.24 16.55
N LYS A 63 11.80 19.99 17.04
CA LYS A 63 10.66 19.49 17.84
C LYS A 63 9.31 19.54 17.12
N ALA A 64 9.29 19.80 15.81
CA ALA A 64 8.09 19.74 15.01
C ALA A 64 7.96 18.33 14.42
N PHE A 65 7.07 17.52 14.95
CA PHE A 65 6.91 16.14 14.49
C PHE A 65 5.97 16.04 13.28
N GLU A 66 5.98 14.91 12.58
CA GLU A 66 5.17 14.71 11.37
C GLU A 66 3.86 13.98 11.69
N ASP A 67 2.73 14.65 11.46
CA ASP A 67 1.39 14.09 11.67
C ASP A 67 0.64 13.75 10.38
N SER A 68 1.18 14.11 9.21
CA SER A 68 0.57 13.82 7.91
C SER A 68 0.72 12.34 7.54
N ALA A 69 -0.20 11.83 6.71
CA ALA A 69 -0.06 10.49 6.14
C ALA A 69 1.18 10.44 5.24
N THR A 70 1.87 9.31 5.22
CA THR A 70 2.92 9.03 4.22
C THR A 70 2.41 8.02 3.21
N LEU A 71 3.19 7.76 2.15
CA LEU A 71 2.79 6.77 1.14
C LEU A 71 2.53 5.36 1.72
N VAL A 72 3.19 5.02 2.83
CA VAL A 72 3.08 3.69 3.47
C VAL A 72 2.22 3.73 4.72
N PHE A 73 2.35 4.76 5.56
CA PHE A 73 1.67 4.83 6.86
C PHE A 73 0.61 5.93 6.84
N LEU A 74 -0.62 5.51 6.57
CA LEU A 74 -1.80 6.34 6.39
C LEU A 74 -2.51 6.64 7.72
N ASN A 75 -2.47 5.68 8.65
CA ASN A 75 -3.30 5.66 9.85
C ASN A 75 -2.45 5.54 11.11
N ARG A 76 -2.72 6.39 12.10
CA ARG A 76 -2.05 6.36 13.42
C ARG A 76 -3.02 6.53 14.59
N GLN A 77 -4.27 6.89 14.34
CA GLN A 77 -5.31 6.98 15.36
C GLN A 77 -5.84 5.57 15.70
N LEU A 78 -5.06 4.81 16.47
CA LEU A 78 -5.41 3.46 16.91
C LEU A 78 -5.88 3.45 18.39
N PRO A 79 -6.55 2.37 18.84
CA PRO A 79 -6.76 2.13 20.26
C PRO A 79 -5.42 2.15 21.01
N VAL A 80 -5.40 2.81 22.18
CA VAL A 80 -4.17 2.94 22.97
C VAL A 80 -3.80 1.57 23.54
N PRO A 81 -2.62 1.00 23.20
CA PRO A 81 -2.18 -0.26 23.78
C PRO A 81 -1.84 -0.09 25.26
N ALA A 82 -1.80 -1.19 26.03
CA ALA A 82 -1.31 -1.14 27.39
C ALA A 82 0.20 -0.94 27.41
N PHE A 83 0.68 0.10 28.08
CA PHE A 83 2.09 0.32 28.33
C PHE A 83 2.33 1.11 29.62
N THR A 84 3.52 0.98 30.18
CA THR A 84 4.02 1.82 31.28
C THR A 84 5.19 2.66 30.80
N LYS A 85 5.34 3.86 31.34
CA LYS A 85 6.51 4.71 31.13
C LYS A 85 7.19 5.01 32.47
N GLU A 86 8.52 5.01 32.47
CA GLU A 86 9.35 5.36 33.62
C GLU A 86 10.54 6.18 33.12
N ILE A 87 10.95 7.18 33.90
CA ILE A 87 12.20 7.90 33.68
C ILE A 87 13.05 7.68 34.91
N LYS A 88 14.25 7.11 34.71
CA LYS A 88 15.20 6.86 35.78
C LYS A 88 16.62 7.09 35.28
N ASP A 89 17.44 7.77 36.07
CA ASP A 89 18.86 8.03 35.78
C ASP A 89 19.12 8.63 34.38
N GLY A 90 18.22 9.51 33.92
CA GLY A 90 18.31 10.14 32.59
C GLY A 90 17.96 9.22 31.41
N GLN A 91 17.35 8.06 31.67
CA GLN A 91 16.87 7.12 30.67
C GLN A 91 15.34 7.02 30.72
N LEU A 92 14.69 7.20 29.57
CA LEU A 92 13.29 6.88 29.35
C LEU A 92 13.15 5.39 29.07
N GLN A 93 12.28 4.71 29.81
CA GLN A 93 11.89 3.33 29.57
C GLN A 93 10.38 3.25 29.31
N ILE A 94 9.97 2.67 28.19
CA ILE A 94 8.57 2.38 27.86
C ILE A 94 8.43 0.87 27.71
N LYS A 95 7.46 0.28 28.41
CA LYS A 95 7.27 -1.17 28.45
C LYS A 95 5.84 -1.54 28.06
N THR A 96 5.71 -2.41 27.08
CA THR A 96 4.47 -3.13 26.76
C THR A 96 4.57 -4.57 27.28
N ARG A 97 3.56 -5.39 27.00
CA ARG A 97 3.65 -6.84 27.21
C ARG A 97 4.83 -7.48 26.46
N TYR A 98 5.22 -6.96 25.30
CA TYR A 98 6.15 -7.63 24.38
C TYR A 98 7.49 -6.90 24.23
N LEU A 99 7.51 -5.57 24.40
CA LEU A 99 8.64 -4.72 24.08
C LEU A 99 9.06 -3.87 25.29
N THR A 100 10.35 -3.63 25.43
CA THR A 100 10.89 -2.59 26.33
C THR A 100 11.78 -1.65 25.52
N VAL A 101 11.28 -0.45 25.26
CA VAL A 101 12.02 0.63 24.60
C VAL A 101 12.81 1.40 25.65
N LYS A 102 14.09 1.64 25.40
CA LYS A 102 14.97 2.44 26.24
C LYS A 102 15.63 3.53 25.41
N TYR A 103 15.50 4.77 25.86
CA TYR A 103 16.12 5.92 25.22
C TYR A 103 16.87 6.78 26.24
N LYS A 104 18.13 7.14 25.95
CA LYS A 104 18.89 8.09 26.77
C LYS A 104 18.39 9.51 26.47
N LEU A 105 17.77 10.17 27.46
CA LEU A 105 17.19 11.51 27.28
C LEU A 105 18.25 12.54 26.89
N GLY A 106 17.87 13.51 26.07
CA GLY A 106 18.74 14.60 25.63
C GLY A 106 19.95 14.19 24.79
N SER A 107 20.00 12.95 24.30
CA SER A 107 21.17 12.40 23.58
C SER A 107 21.13 12.57 22.06
N GLY A 108 20.11 13.26 21.53
CA GLY A 108 19.97 13.56 20.10
C GLY A 108 19.35 12.43 19.28
N ALA A 109 19.63 12.45 17.97
CA ALA A 109 19.11 11.49 17.00
C ALA A 109 19.38 10.03 17.41
N PHE A 110 18.45 9.14 17.11
CA PHE A 110 18.54 7.71 17.41
C PHE A 110 19.75 7.07 16.76
N ASN A 111 20.55 6.40 17.57
CA ASN A 111 21.74 5.65 17.19
C ASN A 111 21.95 4.46 18.15
N ALA A 112 22.94 3.62 17.85
CA ALA A 112 23.23 2.41 18.60
C ALA A 112 23.52 2.62 20.10
N THR A 113 23.94 3.83 20.50
CA THR A 113 24.36 4.13 21.89
C THR A 113 23.24 4.71 22.75
N ASN A 114 22.15 5.19 22.13
CA ASN A 114 21.10 5.90 22.85
C ASN A 114 19.71 5.29 22.75
N LEU A 115 19.44 4.39 21.80
CA LEU A 115 18.16 3.72 21.64
C LEU A 115 18.37 2.21 21.60
N SER A 116 17.58 1.48 22.38
CA SER A 116 17.47 0.03 22.27
C SER A 116 16.03 -0.43 22.51
N ILE A 117 15.66 -1.55 21.90
CA ILE A 117 14.37 -2.21 22.11
C ILE A 117 14.64 -3.67 22.47
N ASP A 118 14.34 -4.03 23.71
CA ASP A 118 14.36 -5.42 24.17
C ASP A 118 13.05 -6.10 23.75
N MET A 119 13.14 -7.33 23.27
CA MET A 119 11.99 -8.17 22.90
C MET A 119 12.29 -9.66 23.14
N ASN A 120 11.29 -10.50 22.98
CA ASN A 120 11.44 -11.95 23.01
C ASN A 120 11.22 -12.54 21.61
N VAL A 121 12.16 -13.38 21.16
CA VAL A 121 12.07 -14.12 19.89
C VAL A 121 12.20 -15.61 20.23
N ASN A 122 11.08 -16.34 20.19
CA ASN A 122 11.00 -17.76 20.54
C ASN A 122 11.63 -18.14 21.88
N GLY A 123 11.29 -17.41 22.94
CA GLY A 123 11.82 -17.65 24.28
C GLY A 123 13.20 -17.05 24.52
N VAL A 124 13.90 -16.58 23.48
CA VAL A 124 15.23 -15.96 23.59
C VAL A 124 15.08 -14.44 23.67
N LYS A 125 15.80 -13.81 24.61
CA LYS A 125 15.87 -12.35 24.68
C LYS A 125 16.68 -11.82 23.50
N ALA A 126 16.08 -10.93 22.71
CA ALA A 126 16.75 -10.18 21.66
C ALA A 126 16.75 -8.69 22.01
N ILE A 127 17.79 -7.98 21.60
CA ILE A 127 17.91 -6.53 21.76
C ILE A 127 18.23 -5.96 20.39
N TRP A 128 17.41 -5.03 19.93
CA TRP A 128 17.68 -4.25 18.74
C TRP A 128 18.20 -2.86 19.10
N HIS A 129 19.07 -2.31 18.27
CA HIS A 129 19.45 -0.90 18.29
C HIS A 129 19.59 -0.37 16.85
N PRO A 130 19.47 0.97 16.63
CA PRO A 130 19.66 1.55 15.30
C PRO A 130 20.99 1.14 14.67
N GLY A 131 20.95 0.87 13.36
CA GLY A 131 22.11 0.44 12.57
C GLY A 131 22.38 -1.07 12.57
N MET A 132 21.63 -1.88 13.33
CA MET A 132 21.69 -3.34 13.20
C MET A 132 21.16 -3.79 11.83
N GLU A 133 21.87 -4.73 11.20
CA GLU A 133 21.42 -5.40 9.98
C GLU A 133 20.40 -6.50 10.32
N ASP A 134 19.28 -6.52 9.60
CA ASP A 134 18.28 -7.60 9.64
C ASP A 134 18.68 -8.71 8.67
N LYS A 135 19.45 -9.68 9.16
CA LYS A 135 19.97 -10.81 8.34
C LYS A 135 18.90 -11.86 8.08
N GLY A 136 17.89 -11.92 8.95
CA GLY A 136 16.77 -12.84 8.87
C GLY A 136 15.59 -12.36 8.01
N ASN A 137 15.67 -11.18 7.39
CA ASN A 137 14.55 -10.58 6.65
C ASN A 137 14.04 -11.52 5.55
N LEU A 138 12.72 -11.77 5.54
CA LEU A 138 12.08 -12.66 4.57
C LEU A 138 11.77 -11.97 3.23
N ARG A 139 12.25 -10.73 3.06
CA ARG A 139 12.10 -9.88 1.88
C ARG A 139 10.64 -9.53 1.55
N GLY A 140 10.48 -8.59 0.64
CA GLY A 140 9.21 -8.10 0.14
C GLY A 140 9.11 -8.28 -1.36
N THR A 141 8.58 -7.27 -2.02
CA THR A 141 8.38 -7.25 -3.47
C THR A 141 9.59 -6.69 -4.21
N THR A 142 9.55 -6.75 -5.54
CA THR A 142 10.44 -6.01 -6.43
C THR A 142 9.59 -5.14 -7.35
N ARG A 143 10.18 -4.08 -7.91
CA ARG A 143 9.47 -3.12 -8.77
C ARG A 143 8.77 -3.79 -9.96
N THR A 144 9.37 -4.83 -10.54
CA THR A 144 8.79 -5.56 -11.67
C THR A 144 9.34 -6.98 -11.76
N LEU A 145 8.47 -7.91 -12.15
CA LEU A 145 8.83 -9.28 -12.56
C LEU A 145 8.86 -9.43 -14.08
N ASP A 146 8.71 -8.34 -14.83
CA ASP A 146 8.79 -8.36 -16.29
C ASP A 146 10.18 -8.84 -16.75
N GLY A 147 10.16 -9.72 -17.74
CA GLY A 147 11.34 -10.43 -18.23
C GLY A 147 12.11 -11.22 -17.17
N CYS A 148 11.44 -11.68 -16.11
CA CYS A 148 12.05 -12.57 -15.12
C CYS A 148 11.68 -14.03 -15.37
N LYS A 149 12.66 -14.93 -15.27
CA LYS A 149 12.49 -16.38 -15.27
C LYS A 149 13.03 -16.95 -13.97
N GLY A 150 12.12 -17.33 -13.06
CA GLY A 150 12.48 -17.76 -11.72
C GLY A 150 13.20 -16.63 -10.97
N ALA A 151 14.40 -16.90 -10.46
CA ALA A 151 15.20 -15.91 -9.73
C ALA A 151 16.03 -14.98 -10.64
N CYS A 152 15.97 -15.11 -11.97
CA CYS A 152 16.88 -14.45 -12.90
C CYS A 152 16.14 -13.52 -13.87
N ARG A 153 16.70 -12.33 -14.13
CA ARG A 153 16.27 -11.41 -15.18
C ARG A 153 16.87 -11.86 -16.51
N ILE A 154 16.03 -12.05 -17.53
CA ILE A 154 16.42 -12.67 -18.79
C ILE A 154 17.39 -11.78 -19.59
N TRP A 155 17.21 -10.46 -19.53
CA TRP A 155 17.95 -9.50 -20.37
C TRP A 155 19.40 -9.27 -19.93
N ASP A 156 19.62 -9.21 -18.61
CA ASP A 156 20.91 -8.87 -18.01
C ASP A 156 21.53 -10.04 -17.23
N LYS A 157 20.82 -11.17 -17.11
CA LYS A 157 21.23 -12.39 -16.37
C LYS A 157 21.52 -12.16 -14.88
N HIS A 158 21.02 -11.07 -14.29
CA HIS A 158 21.18 -10.81 -12.87
C HIS A 158 20.06 -11.45 -12.06
N ASN A 159 20.35 -11.77 -10.80
CA ASN A 159 19.33 -12.22 -9.87
C ASN A 159 18.35 -11.09 -9.55
N ILE A 160 17.08 -11.44 -9.33
CA ILE A 160 16.06 -10.50 -8.88
C ILE A 160 16.43 -10.03 -7.48
N THR A 161 16.57 -8.72 -7.32
CA THR A 161 16.70 -8.10 -6.01
C THR A 161 15.31 -7.84 -5.45
N LEU A 162 15.00 -8.49 -4.33
CA LEU A 162 13.82 -8.18 -3.52
C LEU A 162 14.17 -7.14 -2.46
N GLU A 163 13.28 -6.18 -2.26
CA GLU A 163 13.41 -5.18 -1.20
C GLU A 163 13.20 -5.83 0.18
N PRO A 164 13.64 -5.19 1.28
CA PRO A 164 13.29 -5.64 2.63
C PRO A 164 11.76 -5.72 2.81
N GLY A 165 11.31 -6.81 3.45
CA GLY A 165 9.90 -7.01 3.83
C GLY A 165 9.63 -6.60 5.26
N LEU A 166 8.39 -6.80 5.70
CA LEU A 166 7.89 -6.43 7.04
C LEU A 166 8.06 -7.53 8.10
N ILE A 167 8.63 -8.69 7.74
CA ILE A 167 8.80 -9.84 8.61
C ILE A 167 10.20 -10.43 8.49
N SER A 168 10.73 -10.92 9.61
CA SER A 168 12.09 -11.43 9.71
C SER A 168 12.20 -12.62 10.68
N LYS A 169 13.12 -13.53 10.38
CA LYS A 169 13.55 -14.59 11.32
C LYS A 169 14.30 -14.04 12.54
N ASP A 170 14.88 -12.84 12.45
CA ASP A 170 15.51 -12.15 13.57
C ASP A 170 14.46 -11.57 14.55
N GLY A 171 13.19 -11.62 14.17
CA GLY A 171 12.04 -11.29 15.02
C GLY A 171 11.63 -9.83 15.01
N TRP A 172 12.36 -8.99 14.27
CA TRP A 172 12.07 -7.58 14.13
C TRP A 172 12.33 -7.06 12.73
N VAL A 173 11.66 -5.96 12.37
CA VAL A 173 11.94 -5.16 11.17
C VAL A 173 11.84 -3.69 11.53
N VAL A 174 12.68 -2.87 10.90
CA VAL A 174 12.54 -1.40 10.93
C VAL A 174 12.27 -0.87 9.53
N VAL A 175 11.20 -0.10 9.40
CA VAL A 175 10.91 0.68 8.20
C VAL A 175 11.32 2.13 8.47
N ASP A 176 12.28 2.63 7.70
CA ASP A 176 12.68 4.03 7.71
C ASP A 176 11.79 4.85 6.76
N ASP A 177 10.92 5.68 7.34
CA ASP A 177 9.95 6.54 6.65
C ASP A 177 10.42 8.01 6.57
N SER A 178 11.65 8.30 7.02
CA SER A 178 12.16 9.67 7.24
C SER A 178 12.21 10.54 5.98
N ASN A 179 12.32 9.91 4.81
CA ASN A 179 12.47 10.56 3.51
C ASN A 179 11.29 10.31 2.57
N ARG A 180 10.23 9.62 3.02
CA ARG A 180 9.09 9.31 2.15
C ARG A 180 8.20 10.54 1.95
N PRO A 181 7.59 10.70 0.76
CA PRO A 181 6.61 11.76 0.50
C PRO A 181 5.43 11.70 1.48
N LEU A 182 4.79 12.85 1.64
CA LEU A 182 3.60 13.01 2.47
C LEU A 182 2.36 13.16 1.59
N PHE A 183 1.19 12.97 2.18
CA PHE A 183 -0.06 13.47 1.63
C PHE A 183 -0.41 14.82 2.24
N ASP A 184 -0.94 15.73 1.42
CA ASP A 184 -1.53 16.96 1.92
C ASP A 184 -2.91 16.73 2.59
N ASN A 185 -3.47 17.81 3.13
CA ASN A 185 -4.77 17.81 3.82
C ASN A 185 -5.91 18.33 2.93
N SER A 186 -5.72 18.33 1.60
CA SER A 186 -6.77 18.77 0.66
C SER A 186 -7.90 17.73 0.58
N GLN A 187 -9.05 18.12 0.01
CA GLN A 187 -10.19 17.21 -0.16
C GLN A 187 -9.83 16.01 -1.05
N TRP A 188 -8.96 16.22 -2.03
CA TRP A 188 -8.37 15.18 -2.88
C TRP A 188 -6.88 15.09 -2.57
N GLN A 189 -6.55 14.34 -1.53
CA GLN A 189 -5.20 14.29 -0.99
C GLN A 189 -4.16 14.00 -2.08
N TRP A 190 -3.19 14.90 -2.21
CA TRP A 190 -2.13 14.78 -3.19
C TRP A 190 -0.77 14.55 -2.53
N VAL A 191 0.12 13.90 -3.27
CA VAL A 191 1.49 13.66 -2.80
C VAL A 191 2.30 14.96 -2.82
N ILE A 192 2.95 15.27 -1.71
CA ILE A 192 3.83 16.43 -1.56
C ILE A 192 5.22 16.02 -1.09
N ALA A 193 6.22 16.83 -1.45
CA ALA A 193 7.56 16.65 -0.93
C ALA A 193 7.58 16.89 0.59
N ARG A 194 8.24 16.00 1.31
CA ARG A 194 8.48 16.15 2.75
C ARG A 194 9.44 17.33 2.98
N PRO A 195 9.16 18.25 3.92
CA PRO A 195 10.06 19.36 4.22
C PRO A 195 11.47 18.88 4.57
N LYS A 196 12.49 19.51 3.97
CA LYS A 196 13.89 19.16 4.23
C LYS A 196 14.31 19.66 5.61
N LYS A 197 14.44 18.74 6.56
CA LYS A 197 15.02 19.00 7.88
C LYS A 197 15.68 17.76 8.45
N LYS A 198 16.52 17.93 9.47
CA LYS A 198 17.14 16.80 10.18
C LYS A 198 16.08 16.13 11.07
N GLN A 199 15.68 14.94 10.65
CA GLN A 199 14.69 14.13 11.36
C GLN A 199 14.91 12.64 11.12
N GLN A 200 14.30 11.83 11.98
CA GLN A 200 14.14 10.39 11.83
C GLN A 200 12.68 10.03 12.09
N ASP A 201 12.15 9.08 11.33
CA ASP A 201 10.78 8.56 11.43
C ASP A 201 10.84 7.05 11.17
N PHE A 202 11.00 6.25 12.24
CA PHE A 202 11.15 4.81 12.15
C PHE A 202 9.90 4.09 12.64
N TYR A 203 9.51 3.03 11.94
CA TYR A 203 8.49 2.09 12.40
C TYR A 203 9.16 0.78 12.76
N PHE A 204 9.12 0.43 14.03
CA PHE A 204 9.67 -0.80 14.57
C PHE A 204 8.57 -1.85 14.70
N PHE A 205 8.74 -2.97 14.00
CA PHE A 205 7.88 -4.16 14.06
C PHE A 205 8.59 -5.23 14.90
N GLY A 206 8.21 -5.41 16.16
CA GLY A 206 8.81 -6.42 17.06
C GLY A 206 7.87 -7.59 17.34
N TYR A 207 7.73 -8.50 16.37
CA TYR A 207 6.71 -9.57 16.42
C TYR A 207 7.28 -10.95 16.74
N GLY A 208 8.60 -11.10 16.84
CA GLY A 208 9.21 -12.43 16.89
C GLY A 208 8.82 -13.19 15.62
N HIS A 209 8.28 -14.41 15.77
CA HIS A 209 7.80 -15.22 14.65
C HIS A 209 6.27 -15.20 14.46
N ASP A 210 5.57 -14.27 15.12
CA ASP A 210 4.14 -14.05 14.88
C ASP A 210 3.93 -13.19 13.62
N TYR A 211 4.27 -13.75 12.46
CA TYR A 211 4.23 -13.06 11.17
C TYR A 211 2.82 -12.63 10.77
N LYS A 212 1.79 -13.40 11.16
CA LYS A 212 0.40 -13.06 10.88
C LYS A 212 -0.02 -11.80 11.62
N ALA A 213 0.35 -11.68 12.89
CA ALA A 213 0.05 -10.46 13.63
C ALA A 213 0.83 -9.25 13.10
N ALA A 214 2.09 -9.42 12.65
CA ALA A 214 2.85 -8.34 12.03
C ALA A 214 2.13 -7.76 10.80
N LEU A 215 1.66 -8.65 9.90
CA LEU A 215 0.90 -8.23 8.72
C LEU A 215 -0.48 -7.67 9.09
N SER A 216 -1.15 -8.24 10.10
CA SER A 216 -2.44 -7.71 10.57
C SER A 216 -2.31 -6.30 11.15
N ASP A 217 -1.26 -6.03 11.92
CA ASP A 217 -1.02 -4.70 12.50
C ASP A 217 -0.49 -3.71 11.44
N PHE A 218 0.24 -4.19 10.42
CA PHE A 218 0.60 -3.37 9.27
C PHE A 218 -0.64 -2.83 8.54
N VAL A 219 -1.66 -3.67 8.29
CA VAL A 219 -2.91 -3.24 7.65
C VAL A 219 -3.62 -2.13 8.44
N LYS A 220 -3.54 -2.15 9.78
CA LYS A 220 -4.13 -1.09 10.62
C LYS A 220 -3.52 0.28 10.35
N VAL A 221 -2.22 0.33 10.03
CA VAL A 221 -1.48 1.60 9.79
C VAL A 221 -1.35 1.94 8.31
N ALA A 222 -1.37 0.96 7.42
CA ALA A 222 -1.21 1.13 5.97
C ALA A 222 -2.53 1.17 5.20
N GLY A 223 -3.66 0.92 5.87
CA GLY A 223 -4.99 0.91 5.26
C GLY A 223 -5.46 -0.48 4.88
N ASN A 224 -6.78 -0.64 4.82
CA ASN A 224 -7.41 -1.91 4.48
C ASN A 224 -7.21 -2.25 3.00
N ILE A 225 -6.93 -3.52 2.73
CA ILE A 225 -6.88 -4.04 1.36
C ILE A 225 -8.32 -4.24 0.90
N ALA A 226 -8.75 -3.46 -0.09
CA ALA A 226 -10.10 -3.60 -0.65
C ALA A 226 -10.29 -5.00 -1.22
N LEU A 227 -11.42 -5.63 -0.91
CA LEU A 227 -11.78 -6.92 -1.49
C LEU A 227 -12.01 -6.72 -3.01
N PRO A 228 -11.24 -7.37 -3.88
CA PRO A 228 -11.49 -7.29 -5.31
C PRO A 228 -12.88 -7.84 -5.66
N PRO A 229 -13.52 -7.36 -6.73
CA PRO A 229 -14.78 -7.94 -7.22
C PRO A 229 -14.64 -9.44 -7.47
N ARG A 230 -15.71 -10.20 -7.22
CA ARG A 230 -15.68 -11.69 -7.30
C ARG A 230 -15.14 -12.22 -8.63
N PHE A 231 -15.48 -11.59 -9.75
CA PHE A 231 -15.06 -12.03 -11.09
C PHE A 231 -13.53 -11.98 -11.29
N VAL A 232 -12.80 -11.17 -10.51
CA VAL A 232 -11.33 -11.07 -10.61
C VAL A 232 -10.65 -12.40 -10.26
N PHE A 233 -11.30 -13.25 -9.45
CA PHE A 233 -10.81 -14.58 -9.09
C PHE A 233 -11.21 -15.68 -10.07
N GLY A 234 -11.90 -15.32 -11.16
CA GLY A 234 -12.32 -16.24 -12.22
C GLY A 234 -11.27 -16.42 -13.32
N ALA A 235 -11.70 -16.93 -14.48
CA ALA A 235 -10.80 -17.16 -15.62
C ALA A 235 -10.59 -15.88 -16.44
N TRP A 236 -9.33 -15.55 -16.73
CA TRP A 236 -8.93 -14.38 -17.53
C TRP A 236 -8.40 -14.81 -18.89
N TRP A 237 -8.94 -14.23 -19.95
CA TRP A 237 -8.35 -14.28 -21.28
C TRP A 237 -7.74 -12.94 -21.64
N SER A 238 -6.43 -12.95 -21.91
CA SER A 238 -5.68 -11.80 -22.39
C SER A 238 -4.71 -12.23 -23.47
N ARG A 239 -4.60 -11.42 -24.52
CA ARG A 239 -3.66 -11.62 -25.62
C ARG A 239 -3.37 -10.27 -26.25
N TYR A 240 -2.10 -9.99 -26.49
CA TYR A 240 -1.72 -8.89 -27.38
C TYR A 240 -2.18 -9.22 -28.81
N TRP A 241 -3.30 -8.63 -29.20
CA TRP A 241 -3.96 -8.86 -30.49
C TRP A 241 -4.92 -7.73 -30.83
N GLU A 242 -4.97 -7.34 -32.10
CA GLU A 242 -5.95 -6.39 -32.64
C GLU A 242 -7.31 -7.08 -32.84
N TYR A 243 -8.07 -7.21 -31.75
CA TYR A 243 -9.38 -7.84 -31.81
C TYR A 243 -10.42 -6.94 -32.49
N THR A 244 -11.12 -7.47 -33.49
CA THR A 244 -12.38 -6.88 -33.95
C THR A 244 -13.54 -7.25 -33.01
N ASP A 245 -14.67 -6.55 -33.14
CA ASP A 245 -15.90 -6.91 -32.41
C ASP A 245 -16.38 -8.33 -32.77
N GLN A 246 -16.22 -8.74 -34.03
CA GLN A 246 -16.53 -10.08 -34.50
C GLN A 246 -15.63 -11.14 -33.88
N ASP A 247 -14.32 -10.86 -33.75
CA ASP A 247 -13.38 -11.79 -33.12
C ASP A 247 -13.70 -12.00 -31.65
N MET A 248 -14.06 -10.93 -30.92
CA MET A 248 -14.47 -11.04 -29.51
C MET A 248 -15.74 -11.86 -29.34
N ARG A 249 -16.75 -11.64 -30.19
CA ARG A 249 -18.00 -12.44 -30.17
C ARG A 249 -17.74 -13.91 -30.46
N ARG A 250 -16.88 -14.19 -31.45
CA ARG A 250 -16.47 -15.56 -31.79
C ARG A 250 -15.76 -16.20 -30.61
N LEU A 251 -14.79 -15.51 -30.01
CA LEU A 251 -14.03 -15.99 -28.86
C LEU A 251 -14.95 -16.38 -27.69
N VAL A 252 -15.88 -15.49 -27.30
CA VAL A 252 -16.86 -15.80 -26.24
C VAL A 252 -17.69 -17.04 -26.58
N ASN A 253 -18.10 -17.17 -27.84
CA ASN A 253 -18.85 -18.32 -28.30
C ASN A 253 -18.04 -19.62 -28.24
N GLU A 254 -16.74 -19.59 -28.56
CA GLU A 254 -15.86 -20.76 -28.45
C GLU A 254 -15.72 -21.22 -26.99
N PHE A 255 -15.56 -20.30 -26.03
CA PHE A 255 -15.57 -20.65 -24.60
C PHE A 255 -16.89 -21.34 -24.20
N ALA A 256 -18.02 -20.83 -24.69
CA ALA A 256 -19.33 -21.43 -24.42
C ALA A 256 -19.51 -22.81 -25.08
N ILE A 257 -19.09 -22.97 -26.35
CA ILE A 257 -19.16 -24.25 -27.08
C ILE A 257 -18.31 -25.33 -26.41
N HIS A 258 -17.12 -24.94 -25.91
CA HIS A 258 -16.17 -25.86 -25.29
C HIS A 258 -16.39 -26.06 -23.78
N ASP A 259 -17.42 -25.46 -23.20
CA ASP A 259 -17.74 -25.53 -21.77
C ASP A 259 -16.55 -25.13 -20.87
N VAL A 260 -15.85 -24.07 -21.28
CA VAL A 260 -14.74 -23.47 -20.53
C VAL A 260 -15.22 -22.17 -19.89
N PRO A 261 -15.09 -22.00 -18.56
CA PRO A 261 -15.46 -20.75 -17.89
C PRO A 261 -14.64 -19.55 -18.38
N LEU A 262 -15.30 -18.39 -18.45
CA LEU A 262 -14.69 -17.11 -18.79
C LEU A 262 -15.34 -16.00 -17.95
N ASP A 263 -14.54 -15.31 -17.15
CA ASP A 263 -15.01 -14.22 -16.29
C ASP A 263 -14.52 -12.84 -16.76
N VAL A 264 -13.29 -12.79 -17.29
CA VAL A 264 -12.66 -11.53 -17.74
C VAL A 264 -12.06 -11.67 -19.13
N LEU A 265 -12.40 -10.72 -19.99
CA LEU A 265 -11.76 -10.47 -21.28
C LEU A 265 -10.98 -9.17 -21.22
N VAL A 266 -9.70 -9.24 -21.55
CA VAL A 266 -8.82 -8.07 -21.64
C VAL A 266 -8.68 -7.66 -23.10
N VAL A 267 -8.96 -6.38 -23.40
CA VAL A 267 -8.61 -5.77 -24.69
C VAL A 267 -7.29 -5.05 -24.51
N ASP A 268 -6.26 -5.51 -25.22
CA ASP A 268 -4.90 -5.00 -25.12
C ASP A 268 -4.66 -3.83 -26.11
N MET A 269 -3.44 -3.30 -26.14
CA MET A 269 -2.92 -2.10 -26.83
C MET A 269 -3.72 -1.56 -28.04
N ASP A 270 -4.16 -2.41 -28.98
CA ASP A 270 -4.74 -2.01 -30.26
C ASP A 270 -6.27 -1.77 -30.24
N TRP A 271 -6.84 -1.44 -29.06
CA TRP A 271 -8.26 -1.08 -28.94
C TRP A 271 -8.61 0.31 -29.54
N HIS A 272 -7.59 1.15 -29.76
CA HIS A 272 -7.71 2.49 -30.31
C HIS A 272 -7.10 2.54 -31.72
N ILE A 273 -7.21 3.70 -32.39
CA ILE A 273 -6.67 3.85 -33.74
C ILE A 273 -5.15 3.85 -33.68
N THR A 274 -4.54 2.74 -34.08
CA THR A 274 -3.08 2.55 -34.06
C THR A 274 -2.41 2.87 -35.39
N SER A 275 -3.21 3.08 -36.45
CA SER A 275 -2.73 3.37 -37.80
C SER A 275 -3.69 4.28 -38.57
N LEU A 276 -3.23 5.50 -38.88
CA LEU A 276 -3.88 6.41 -39.84
C LEU A 276 -2.88 6.85 -40.91
N PRO A 277 -3.31 7.16 -42.14
CA PRO A 277 -2.42 7.71 -43.17
C PRO A 277 -1.61 8.92 -42.68
N SER A 278 -2.21 9.79 -41.85
CA SER A 278 -1.53 10.97 -41.27
C SER A 278 -0.43 10.62 -40.28
N MET A 279 -0.40 9.41 -39.75
CA MET A 279 0.67 8.90 -38.86
C MET A 279 1.89 8.43 -39.65
N TYR A 280 1.85 8.46 -40.99
CA TYR A 280 2.96 8.04 -41.84
C TYR A 280 3.40 9.17 -42.76
N LYS A 281 4.71 9.26 -42.97
CA LYS A 281 5.34 10.09 -44.00
C LYS A 281 6.35 9.23 -44.73
N ASP A 282 6.22 9.16 -46.06
CA ASP A 282 7.08 8.34 -46.92
C ASP A 282 7.17 6.86 -46.47
N GLY A 283 6.04 6.31 -46.00
CA GLY A 283 5.94 4.92 -45.53
C GLY A 283 6.52 4.66 -44.13
N LYS A 284 6.99 5.70 -43.43
CA LYS A 284 7.51 5.58 -42.06
C LYS A 284 6.58 6.25 -41.07
N LYS A 285 6.32 5.58 -39.95
CA LYS A 285 5.52 6.14 -38.85
C LYS A 285 6.25 7.38 -38.31
N VAL A 286 5.58 8.53 -38.30
CA VAL A 286 6.16 9.77 -37.77
C VAL A 286 6.12 9.76 -36.24
N SER A 287 6.98 10.55 -35.60
CA SER A 287 6.95 10.68 -34.15
C SER A 287 5.83 11.62 -33.69
N ASP A 288 5.26 11.35 -32.52
CA ASP A 288 4.33 12.23 -31.83
C ASP A 288 5.05 13.38 -31.10
N GLN A 289 4.28 14.21 -30.40
CA GLN A 289 4.78 15.35 -29.62
C GLN A 289 5.71 14.97 -28.44
N ALA A 290 5.69 13.70 -28.02
CA ALA A 290 6.55 13.15 -26.98
C ALA A 290 7.80 12.43 -27.55
N GLY A 291 7.97 12.43 -28.87
CA GLY A 291 9.06 11.75 -29.56
C GLY A 291 8.89 10.23 -29.66
N GLN A 292 7.71 9.69 -29.32
CA GLN A 292 7.36 8.28 -29.53
C GLN A 292 6.79 8.08 -30.93
N GLN A 293 6.63 6.84 -31.40
CA GLN A 293 5.93 6.62 -32.68
C GLN A 293 4.46 7.04 -32.55
N ALA A 294 3.92 7.76 -33.54
CA ALA A 294 2.52 8.19 -33.53
C ALA A 294 1.57 6.98 -33.50
N GLY A 295 0.54 7.01 -32.66
CA GLY A 295 -0.35 5.88 -32.39
C GLY A 295 -0.46 5.67 -30.88
#